data_AF-A0A392QJ89-F1
#
_entry.id   AF-A0A392QJ89-F1
#
_cell.length_a   1.000
_cell.length_b   1.000
_cell.length_c   1.000
_cell.angle_alpha   90.00
_cell.angle_beta   90.00
_cell.angle_gamma   90.00
#
_symmetry.space_group_name_H-M   'P 1'
#
loop_
_entity.id
_entity.type
_entity.pdbx_description
1 polymer ?
#
loop_
_entity_poly.entity_id
_entity_poly.type
_entity_poly.pdbx_seq_one_letter_code
_entity_poly.pdbx_strand_id
1 'polypeptide(L)' 'GRKEIISLLSRRQYKEMMLAVLEKKRLRMSPLDIRFHLRDLIGSGHLRSDQTPTGIVIRVSKD' A
#
# COMPACT_ATOMS: atom_id res chain seq x y z
N GLY A 1 0.06 -9.09 -6.41
CA GLY A 1 1.21 -8.46 -5.72
C GLY A 1 1.15 -6.95 -5.87
N ARG A 2 2.16 -6.34 -6.49
CA ARG A 2 2.26 -4.87 -6.70
C ARG A 2 1.00 -4.23 -7.30
N LYS A 3 0.58 -4.70 -8.48
CA LYS A 3 -0.64 -4.20 -9.18
C LYS A 3 -1.92 -4.36 -8.34
N GLU A 4 -1.97 -5.38 -7.49
CA GLU A 4 -3.11 -5.62 -6.61
C GLU A 4 -3.16 -4.59 -5.47
N ILE A 5 -2.01 -4.23 -4.89
CA ILE A 5 -1.91 -3.15 -3.89
C ILE A 5 -2.30 -1.81 -4.51
N ILE A 6 -1.75 -1.49 -5.68
CA ILE A 6 -2.08 -0.26 -6.39
C ILE A 6 -3.59 -0.23 -6.70
N SER A 7 -4.15 -1.29 -7.30
CA SER A 7 -5.60 -1.36 -7.58
C SER A 7 -6.45 -1.24 -6.30
N LEU A 8 -5.99 -1.79 -5.19
CA LEU A 8 -6.70 -1.69 -3.91
C LEU A 8 -6.73 -0.26 -3.36
N LEU A 9 -5.60 0.46 -3.46
CA LEU A 9 -5.50 1.85 -3.05
C LEU A 9 -6.24 2.77 -4.02
N SER A 10 -6.08 2.60 -5.34
CA SER A 10 -6.71 3.45 -6.37
C SER A 10 -8.25 3.41 -6.37
N ARG A 11 -8.87 2.39 -5.77
CA ARG A 11 -10.34 2.32 -5.58
C ARG A 11 -10.85 3.20 -4.43
N ARG A 12 -9.96 3.74 -3.59
CA ARG A 12 -10.32 4.63 -2.48
C ARG A 12 -10.30 6.08 -2.96
N GLN A 13 -11.20 6.91 -2.42
CA GLN A 13 -11.31 8.33 -2.74
C GLN A 13 -9.95 9.07 -2.63
N TYR A 14 -9.19 8.79 -1.58
CA TYR A 14 -7.90 9.44 -1.31
C TYR A 14 -6.68 8.65 -1.77
N LYS A 15 -6.89 7.55 -2.50
CA LYS A 15 -5.82 6.63 -2.96
C LYS A 15 -4.86 6.21 -1.84
N GLU A 16 -5.39 6.02 -0.63
CA GLU A 16 -4.59 5.75 0.57
C GLU A 16 -5.28 4.78 1.53
N MET A 17 -4.49 4.22 2.45
CA MET A 17 -4.97 3.35 3.52
C MET A 17 -3.96 3.28 4.68
N MET A 18 -4.45 3.09 5.91
CA MET A 18 -3.60 2.81 7.07
C MET A 18 -2.77 1.55 6.85
N LEU A 19 -1.46 1.62 7.17
CA LEU A 19 -0.54 0.49 7.05
C LEU A 19 -1.03 -0.73 7.83
N ALA A 20 -1.49 -0.53 9.07
CA ALA A 20 -2.01 -1.60 9.93
C ALA A 20 -3.24 -2.31 9.35
N VAL A 21 -4.03 -1.63 8.50
CA VAL A 21 -5.16 -2.24 7.78
C VAL A 21 -4.66 -2.97 6.54
N LEU A 22 -3.68 -2.40 5.84
CA LEU A 22 -3.09 -3.01 4.66
C LEU A 22 -2.41 -4.34 5.00
N GLU A 23 -1.59 -4.38 6.05
CA GLU A 23 -0.84 -5.58 6.47
C GLU A 23 -1.74 -6.77 6.81
N LYS A 24 -2.97 -6.52 7.26
CA LYS A 24 -3.95 -7.57 7.55
C LYS A 24 -4.60 -8.16 6.30
N LYS A 25 -4.42 -7.53 5.13
CA LYS A 25 -5.01 -8.02 3.88
C LYS A 25 -4.14 -9.12 3.29
N ARG A 26 -4.79 -10.22 2.93
CA ARG A 26 -4.18 -11.28 2.13
C ARG A 26 -4.25 -10.92 0.66
N LEU A 27 -3.09 -10.92 0.01
CA LEU A 27 -3.00 -10.82 -1.44
C LEU A 27 -3.48 -12.13 -2.07
N ARG A 28 -4.35 -12.04 -3.09
CA ARG A 28 -4.89 -13.21 -3.80
C ARG A 28 -3.94 -13.66 -4.90
N MET A 29 -3.27 -12.71 -5.55
CA MET A 29 -2.49 -12.95 -6.77
C MET A 29 -0.98 -12.95 -6.50
N SER A 30 -0.55 -13.17 -5.25
CA SER A 30 0.88 -13.23 -4.94
C SER A 30 1.19 -14.26 -3.87
N PRO A 31 2.24 -15.07 -4.06
CA PRO A 31 2.73 -15.97 -3.02
C PRO A 31 3.56 -15.24 -1.95
N LEU A 32 3.97 -13.99 -2.20
CA LEU A 32 4.80 -13.19 -1.28
C LEU A 32 3.94 -12.34 -0.34
N ASP A 33 4.43 -12.15 0.89
CA ASP A 33 3.80 -11.31 1.91
C ASP A 33 3.58 -9.89 1.41
N ILE A 34 2.49 -9.25 1.85
CA ILE A 34 2.15 -7.89 1.43
C ILE A 34 3.25 -6.87 1.78
N ARG A 35 3.98 -7.08 2.88
CA ARG A 35 5.09 -6.21 3.31
C ARG A 35 6.25 -6.21 2.32
N PHE A 36 6.49 -7.32 1.61
CA PHE A 36 7.48 -7.36 0.54
C PHE A 36 7.13 -6.37 -0.57
N HIS A 37 5.89 -6.43 -1.06
CA HIS A 37 5.43 -5.55 -2.14
C HIS A 37 5.33 -4.09 -1.67
N LEU A 38 4.95 -3.84 -0.41
CA LEU A 38 4.93 -2.48 0.13
C LEU A 38 6.31 -1.86 0.16
N ARG A 39 7.30 -2.56 0.69
CA ARG A 39 8.69 -2.08 0.75
C ARG A 39 9.23 -1.79 -0.64
N ASP A 40 8.97 -2.69 -1.58
CA ASP A 40 9.39 -2.54 -2.96
C ASP A 40 8.70 -1.38 -3.68
N LEU A 41 7.39 -1.18 -3.47
CA LEU A 41 6.65 -0.06 -4.04
C LEU A 41 7.02 1.30 -3.41
N ILE A 42 7.37 1.31 -2.12
CA ILE A 42 7.91 2.50 -1.45
C ILE A 42 9.31 2.80 -1.98
N GLY A 43 10.18 1.79 -2.07
CA GLY A 43 11.54 1.94 -2.57
C GLY A 43 11.62 2.37 -4.05
N SER A 44 10.64 1.98 -4.86
CA SER A 44 10.50 2.42 -6.25
C SER A 44 9.72 3.73 -6.43
N GLY A 45 9.25 4.35 -5.35
CA GLY A 45 8.59 5.65 -5.38
C GLY A 45 7.11 5.64 -5.79
N HIS A 46 6.51 4.49 -6.08
CA HIS A 46 5.08 4.37 -6.43
C HIS A 46 4.16 4.61 -5.23
N LEU A 47 4.62 4.24 -4.03
CA LEU A 47 3.92 4.50 -2.77
C LEU A 47 4.76 5.41 -1.89
N ARG A 48 4.07 6.19 -1.07
CA ARG A 48 4.64 6.98 0.02
C ARG A 48 4.01 6.57 1.34
N SER A 49 4.80 6.57 2.40
CA SER A 49 4.34 6.50 3.77
C SER A 49 4.29 7.89 4.39
N ASP A 50 3.13 8.29 4.90
CA ASP A 50 2.95 9.54 5.64
C ASP A 50 2.58 9.22 7.09
N GLN A 51 3.24 9.88 8.04
CA GLN A 51 2.94 9.73 9.46
C GLN A 51 1.75 10.62 9.84
N THR A 52 0.74 10.03 10.46
CA THR A 52 -0.41 10.77 11.02
C THR A 52 -0.49 10.52 12.54
N PRO A 53 -1.26 11.33 13.29
CA PRO A 53 -1.44 11.11 14.73
C PRO A 53 -2.06 9.75 15.08
N THR A 54 -2.81 9.14 14.16
CA THR A 54 -3.48 7.84 14.37
C THR A 54 -2.67 6.67 13.82
N GLY A 55 -1.52 6.92 13.17
CA GLY A 55 -0.61 5.92 12.63
C GLY A 55 -0.09 6.23 11.23
N ILE A 56 0.56 5.25 10.61
CA ILE A 56 1.15 5.39 9.28
C ILE A 56 0.08 5.13 8.21
N VAL A 57 -0.03 6.07 7.26
CA VAL A 57 -0.84 5.93 6.05
C VAL A 57 0.06 5.63 4.87
N ILE A 58 -0.34 4.68 4.04
CA ILE A 58 0.28 4.40 2.75
C ILE A 58 -0.59 5.01 1.65
N ARG A 59 0.01 5.88 0.83
CA ARG A 59 -0.65 6.60 -0.27
C ARG A 59 0.08 6.34 -1.59
N VAL A 60 -0.65 6.34 -2.70
CA VAL A 60 -0.07 6.37 -4.04
C VAL A 60 0.63 7.71 -4.29
N SER A 61 1.93 7.70 -4.57
CA SER A 61 2.73 8.92 -4.73
C SER A 61 2.33 9.74 -5.96
N LYS A 62 2.15 9.06 -7.10
CA LYS A 62 1.77 9.59 -8.42
C LYS A 62 1.23 8.40 -9.26
N ASP A 63 0.29 8.67 -10.16
CA ASP A 63 -0.09 7.74 -11.24
C ASP A 63 1.09 7.54 -12.20
#